data_AF-A0A428SQ77-F1
#
_entry.id   AF-A0A428SQ77-F1
#
_cell.length_a   1.000
_cell.length_b   1.000
_cell.length_c   1.000
_cell.angle_alpha   90.00
_cell.angle_beta   90.00
_cell.angle_gamma   90.00
#
_symmetry.space_group_name_H-M   'P 1'
#
loop_
_entity.id
_entity.type
_entity.pdbx_description
1 polymer ?
#
loop_
_entity_poly.entity_id
_entity_poly.type
_entity_poly.pdbx_seq_one_letter_code
_entity_poly.pdbx_strand_id
1 'polypeptide(L)'
;MVTGLSPSRHRICAAYETLFALDARYHAEPPLFYHILSLPSTAGMHELATQLARKTAPNYEALENKDKSTTAYRRAEKEIKVLMAVGAVLMDPEVRATYDEEVVQGWKERKVRDVLMKDEMCGERWASREG
;
A
#
# COMPACT_ATOMS: atom_id res chain seq x y z
N MET A 1 -21.26 -15.34 -13.96
CA MET A 1 -21.10 -15.19 -12.50
C MET A 1 -20.05 -14.12 -12.32
N VAL A 2 -20.36 -13.01 -11.66
CA VAL A 2 -19.41 -11.90 -11.53
C VAL A 2 -18.37 -12.33 -10.48
N THR A 3 -17.21 -12.80 -10.92
CA THR A 3 -16.02 -12.99 -10.07
C THR A 3 -15.48 -11.60 -9.73
N GLY A 4 -16.21 -10.89 -8.87
CA GLY A 4 -15.82 -9.59 -8.39
C GLY A 4 -14.94 -9.76 -7.16
N LEU A 5 -13.76 -9.14 -7.16
CA LEU A 5 -12.95 -9.00 -5.96
C LEU A 5 -13.79 -8.47 -4.80
N SER A 6 -13.61 -9.05 -3.61
CA SER A 6 -14.25 -8.52 -2.41
C SER A 6 -13.86 -7.05 -2.20
N PRO A 7 -14.72 -6.22 -1.57
CA PRO A 7 -14.42 -4.81 -1.32
C PRO A 7 -13.05 -4.61 -0.63
N SER A 8 -12.70 -5.48 0.31
CA SER A 8 -11.40 -5.49 0.99
C SER A 8 -10.24 -5.76 0.03
N ARG A 9 -10.34 -6.81 -0.80
CA ARG A 9 -9.30 -7.10 -1.82
C ARG A 9 -9.13 -5.94 -2.79
N HIS A 10 -10.24 -5.31 -3.23
CA HIS A 10 -10.17 -4.15 -4.12
C HIS A 10 -9.39 -2.98 -3.50
N ARG A 11 -9.60 -2.69 -2.21
CA ARG A 11 -8.88 -1.64 -1.47
C ARG A 11 -7.39 -1.99 -1.31
N ILE A 12 -7.07 -3.25 -1.01
CA ILE A 12 -5.68 -3.73 -0.94
C ILE A 12 -4.97 -3.53 -2.29
N CYS A 13 -5.60 -3.90 -3.40
CA CYS A 13 -5.02 -3.72 -4.73
C CYS A 13 -4.85 -2.25 -5.11
N ALA A 14 -5.84 -1.41 -4.82
CA ALA A 14 -5.73 0.02 -5.07
C ALA A 14 -4.57 0.66 -4.29
N ALA A 15 -4.30 0.19 -3.07
CA ALA A 15 -3.14 0.64 -2.29
C ALA A 15 -1.82 0.21 -2.92
N TYR A 16 -1.72 -1.04 -3.39
CA TYR A 16 -0.56 -1.53 -4.13
C TYR A 16 -0.34 -0.78 -5.45
N GLU A 17 -1.40 -0.52 -6.22
CA GLU A 17 -1.31 0.28 -7.45
C GLU A 17 -0.80 1.71 -7.21
N THR A 18 -1.20 2.29 -6.07
CA THR A 18 -0.71 3.61 -5.66
C THR A 18 0.78 3.55 -5.35
N LEU A 19 1.25 2.46 -4.75
CA LEU A 19 2.67 2.22 -4.50
C LEU A 19 3.47 2.10 -5.81
N PHE A 20 2.94 1.42 -6.85
CA PHE A 20 3.65 1.32 -8.15
C PHE A 20 3.73 2.64 -8.88
N ALA A 21 2.74 3.51 -8.72
CA ALA A 21 2.77 4.86 -9.28
C ALA A 21 3.83 5.77 -8.64
N LEU A 22 4.32 5.41 -7.45
CA LEU A 22 5.42 6.09 -6.78
C LEU A 22 6.78 5.67 -7.35
N ASP A 23 7.03 4.37 -7.47
CA ASP A 23 8.28 3.81 -7.98
C ASP A 23 8.05 2.44 -8.63
N ALA A 24 8.52 2.27 -9.87
CA ALA A 24 8.37 1.05 -10.65
C ALA A 24 9.01 -0.18 -9.98
N ARG A 25 10.02 0.02 -9.11
CA ARG A 25 10.65 -1.09 -8.36
C ARG A 25 9.65 -1.87 -7.52
N TYR A 26 8.61 -1.20 -7.01
CA TYR A 26 7.59 -1.84 -6.19
C TYR A 26 6.70 -2.78 -7.00
N HIS A 27 6.66 -2.65 -8.32
CA HIS A 27 5.99 -3.60 -9.20
C HIS A 27 6.73 -4.95 -9.26
N ALA A 28 8.07 -4.90 -9.25
CA ALA A 28 8.91 -6.10 -9.26
C ALA A 28 8.98 -6.75 -7.87
N GLU A 29 9.10 -5.94 -6.82
CA GLU A 29 9.25 -6.39 -5.43
C GLU A 29 8.37 -5.56 -4.48
N PRO A 30 7.05 -5.82 -4.47
CA PRO A 30 6.13 -5.13 -3.58
C PRO A 30 6.41 -5.49 -2.11
N PRO A 31 6.58 -4.50 -1.22
CA PRO A 31 6.74 -4.76 0.21
C PRO A 31 5.40 -5.06 0.88
N LEU A 32 5.46 -5.59 2.11
CA LEU A 32 4.30 -5.52 3.01
C LEU A 32 4.05 -4.07 3.43
N PHE A 33 2.79 -3.68 3.56
CA PHE A 33 2.38 -2.37 4.06
C PHE A 33 2.92 -2.06 5.47
N TYR A 34 3.05 -3.07 6.33
CA TYR A 34 3.73 -2.93 7.63
C TYR A 34 5.20 -2.50 7.49
N HIS A 35 5.92 -3.00 6.49
CA HIS A 35 7.31 -2.60 6.25
C HIS A 35 7.42 -1.15 5.78
N ILE A 36 6.44 -0.66 5.02
CA ILE A 36 6.36 0.78 4.65
C ILE A 36 6.26 1.64 5.91
N LEU A 37 5.49 1.19 6.92
CA LEU A 37 5.37 1.86 8.21
C LEU A 37 6.47 1.50 9.21
N SER A 38 7.43 0.62 8.84
CA SER A 38 8.49 0.14 9.72
C SER A 38 7.95 -0.46 11.03
N LEU A 39 6.84 -1.21 10.92
CA LEU A 39 6.16 -1.87 12.02
C LEU A 39 6.10 -3.39 11.80
N PRO A 40 5.97 -4.20 12.87
CA PRO A 40 5.61 -5.60 12.75
C PRO A 40 4.11 -5.74 12.40
N SER A 41 3.71 -6.88 11.80
CA SER A 41 2.30 -7.15 11.49
C SER A 41 1.40 -7.26 12.74
N THR A 42 2.00 -7.47 13.90
CA THR A 42 1.33 -7.50 15.21
C THR A 42 1.04 -6.11 15.78
N ALA A 43 1.43 -5.03 15.10
CA ALA A 43 1.28 -3.67 15.61
C ALA A 43 -0.19 -3.31 15.90
N GLY A 44 -0.43 -2.69 17.05
CA GLY A 44 -1.75 -2.23 17.44
C GLY A 44 -2.22 -1.02 16.64
N MET A 45 -3.53 -0.73 16.70
CA MET A 45 -4.13 0.43 16.03
C MET A 45 -3.48 1.77 16.41
N HIS A 46 -3.10 1.92 17.69
CA HIS A 46 -2.43 3.13 18.17
C HIS A 46 -1.03 3.30 17.56
N GLU A 47 -0.25 2.22 17.46
CA GLU A 47 1.09 2.25 16.88
C GLU A 47 1.03 2.55 15.37
N LEU A 48 0.05 1.95 14.67
CA LEU A 48 -0.21 2.24 13.26
C LEU A 48 -0.55 3.72 13.03
N ALA A 49 -1.49 4.27 13.79
CA ALA A 49 -1.86 5.68 13.70
C ALA A 49 -0.66 6.60 13.95
N THR A 50 0.12 6.30 15.00
CA THR A 50 1.29 7.09 15.39
C THR A 50 2.36 7.08 14.30
N GLN A 51 2.69 5.89 13.75
CA GLN A 51 3.70 5.81 12.69
C GLN A 51 3.22 6.40 11.36
N LEU A 52 1.94 6.27 11.04
CA LEU A 52 1.38 6.89 9.85
C LEU A 52 1.48 8.42 9.94
N ALA A 53 1.12 9.01 11.08
CA ALA A 53 1.29 10.44 11.32
C ALA A 53 2.76 10.86 11.25
N ARG A 54 3.67 10.11 11.89
CA ARG A 54 5.10 10.39 11.88
C ARG A 54 5.72 10.35 10.47
N LYS A 55 5.31 9.42 9.61
CA LYS A 55 5.83 9.29 8.24
C LYS A 55 5.20 10.28 7.27
N THR A 56 3.96 10.71 7.52
CA THR A 56 3.28 11.69 6.66
C THR A 56 3.67 13.13 6.98
N ALA A 57 3.95 13.47 8.25
CA ALA A 57 4.25 14.85 8.67
C ALA A 57 5.35 15.55 7.87
N PRO A 58 6.54 14.96 7.63
CA PRO A 58 7.60 15.63 6.85
C PRO A 58 7.19 15.92 5.41
N ASN A 59 6.28 15.13 4.84
CA ASN A 59 5.78 15.36 3.50
C ASN A 59 4.78 16.51 3.47
N TYR A 60 3.91 16.66 4.48
CA TYR A 60 3.02 17.81 4.59
C TYR A 60 3.80 19.11 4.77
N GLU A 61 4.80 19.12 5.66
CA GLU A 61 5.71 20.26 5.81
C GLU A 61 6.43 20.59 4.49
N ALA A 62 6.83 19.57 3.72
CA ALA A 62 7.43 19.78 2.42
C ALA A 62 6.44 20.37 1.40
N LEU A 63 5.15 20.04 1.45
CA LEU A 63 4.14 20.62 0.56
C LEU A 63 3.83 22.08 0.90
N GLU A 64 3.81 22.45 2.19
CA GLU A 64 3.55 23.83 2.62
C GLU A 64 4.68 24.79 2.21
N ASN A 65 5.92 24.31 2.20
CA ASN A 65 7.11 25.14 2.03
C ASN A 65 7.73 25.10 0.62
N LYS A 66 7.23 24.27 -0.31
CA LYS A 66 7.81 24.10 -1.65
C LYS A 66 6.90 24.60 -2.75
N ASP A 67 7.51 25.13 -3.81
CA ASP A 67 6.82 25.43 -5.05
C ASP A 67 6.26 24.13 -5.68
N LYS A 68 4.97 24.17 -6.02
CA LYS A 68 4.19 23.05 -6.57
C LYS A 68 4.75 22.49 -7.88
N SER A 69 5.51 23.30 -8.63
CA SER A 69 6.15 22.90 -9.87
C SER A 69 7.37 22.01 -9.66
N THR A 70 7.94 21.98 -8.45
CA THR A 70 9.18 21.27 -8.17
C THR A 70 8.98 19.75 -8.11
N THR A 71 10.00 19.01 -8.55
CA THR A 71 10.06 17.55 -8.42
C THR A 71 9.90 17.09 -6.98
N ALA A 72 10.44 17.86 -6.02
CA ALA A 72 10.36 17.54 -4.61
C ALA A 72 8.93 17.68 -4.04
N TYR A 73 8.17 18.68 -4.48
CA TYR A 73 6.75 18.81 -4.13
C TYR A 73 5.94 17.64 -4.67
N ARG A 74 6.08 17.34 -5.97
CA ARG A 74 5.36 16.22 -6.62
C ARG A 74 5.69 14.87 -5.97
N ARG A 75 6.94 14.69 -5.54
CA ARG A 75 7.34 13.49 -4.80
C ARG A 75 6.66 13.40 -3.44
N ALA A 76 6.67 14.47 -2.65
CA ALA A 76 5.99 14.50 -1.34
C ALA A 76 4.48 14.23 -1.48
N GLU A 77 3.83 14.78 -2.51
CA GLU A 77 2.40 14.54 -2.80
C GLU A 77 2.14 13.05 -3.10
N LYS A 78 2.97 12.43 -3.94
CA LYS A 78 2.87 10.98 -4.22
C LYS A 78 3.13 10.14 -2.98
N GLU A 79 4.12 10.49 -2.16
CA GLU A 79 4.44 9.76 -0.92
C GLU A 79 3.30 9.86 0.10
N ILE A 80 2.66 11.02 0.26
CA ILE A 80 1.43 11.17 1.08
C ILE A 80 0.34 10.26 0.54
N LYS A 81 0.09 10.27 -0.77
CA LYS A 81 -0.95 9.44 -1.38
C LYS A 81 -0.73 7.95 -1.09
N VAL A 82 0.52 7.48 -1.19
CA VAL A 82 0.89 6.10 -0.82
C VAL A 82 0.62 5.83 0.66
N LEU A 83 1.08 6.70 1.55
CA LEU A 83 0.91 6.52 2.99
C LEU A 83 -0.57 6.50 3.37
N MET A 84 -1.39 7.37 2.78
CA MET A 84 -2.85 7.37 2.99
C MET A 84 -3.51 6.09 2.49
N ALA A 85 -3.08 5.56 1.33
CA ALA A 85 -3.61 4.31 0.81
C ALA A 85 -3.22 3.10 1.69
N VAL A 86 -1.98 3.07 2.18
CA VAL A 86 -1.51 2.09 3.17
C VAL A 86 -2.31 2.21 4.47
N GLY A 87 -2.53 3.43 4.95
CA GLY A 87 -3.35 3.70 6.12
C GLY A 87 -4.79 3.23 5.95
N ALA A 88 -5.40 3.44 4.78
CA ALA A 88 -6.76 3.01 4.47
C ALA A 88 -6.93 1.48 4.48
N VAL A 89 -5.84 0.71 4.33
CA VAL A 89 -5.83 -0.75 4.49
C VAL A 89 -5.60 -1.13 5.95
N LEU A 90 -4.54 -0.61 6.58
CA LEU A 90 -4.12 -1.05 7.91
C LEU A 90 -4.98 -0.50 9.06
N MET A 91 -5.65 0.64 8.85
CA MET A 91 -6.49 1.28 9.87
C MET A 91 -7.95 0.85 9.81
N ASP A 92 -8.35 0.09 8.78
CA ASP A 92 -9.68 -0.48 8.65
C ASP A 92 -9.64 -1.94 9.12
N PRO A 93 -10.29 -2.31 10.24
CA PRO A 93 -10.16 -3.65 10.82
C PRO A 93 -10.55 -4.78 9.86
N GLU A 94 -11.58 -4.57 9.01
CA GLU A 94 -12.05 -5.59 8.07
C GLU A 94 -11.03 -5.78 6.94
N VAL A 95 -10.57 -4.68 6.35
CA VAL A 95 -9.60 -4.73 5.25
C VAL A 95 -8.25 -5.24 5.75
N ARG A 96 -7.83 -4.82 6.96
CA ARG A 96 -6.62 -5.29 7.61
C ARG A 96 -6.67 -6.80 7.85
N ALA A 97 -7.80 -7.32 8.35
CA ALA A 97 -7.94 -8.77 8.57
C ALA A 97 -7.76 -9.55 7.26
N THR A 98 -8.39 -9.11 6.16
CA THR A 98 -8.19 -9.72 4.84
C THR A 98 -6.73 -9.61 4.37
N TYR A 99 -6.09 -8.46 4.58
CA TYR A 99 -4.69 -8.24 4.23
C TYR A 99 -3.75 -9.17 5.03
N ASP A 100 -4.00 -9.32 6.33
CA ASP A 100 -3.21 -10.16 7.22
C ASP A 100 -3.37 -11.64 6.88
N GLU A 101 -4.59 -12.09 6.59
CA GLU A 101 -4.91 -13.46 6.22
C GLU A 101 -4.32 -13.84 4.85
N GLU A 102 -4.55 -13.02 3.83
CA GLU A 102 -4.18 -13.39 2.46
C GLU A 102 -2.74 -13.00 2.11
N VAL A 103 -2.35 -11.75 2.39
CA VAL A 103 -1.03 -11.22 1.97
C VAL A 103 0.05 -11.55 2.98
N VAL A 104 -0.16 -11.27 4.27
CA VAL A 104 0.88 -11.44 5.28
C VAL A 104 1.15 -12.92 5.57
N GLN A 105 0.11 -13.75 5.72
CA GLN A 105 0.35 -15.19 5.85
C GLN A 105 0.90 -15.79 4.55
N GLY A 106 0.33 -15.43 3.39
CA GLY A 106 0.80 -15.92 2.09
C GLY A 106 2.27 -15.60 1.84
N TRP A 107 2.74 -14.41 2.28
CA TRP A 107 4.13 -13.99 2.15
C TRP A 107 5.12 -14.86 2.93
N LYS A 108 4.69 -15.53 4.00
CA LYS A 108 5.58 -16.45 4.73
C LYS A 108 6.03 -17.65 3.88
N GLU A 109 5.28 -17.95 2.83
CA GLU A 109 5.53 -19.09 1.95
C GLU A 109 6.06 -18.68 0.57
N ARG A 110 5.82 -17.44 0.12
CA ARG A 110 6.18 -16.95 -1.22
C ARG A 110 6.38 -15.44 -1.27
N LYS A 111 6.81 -14.87 -2.40
CA LYS A 111 6.96 -13.41 -2.49
C LYS A 111 5.60 -12.72 -2.51
N VAL A 112 5.53 -11.50 -1.97
CA VAL A 112 4.30 -10.68 -1.96
C VAL A 112 3.71 -10.55 -3.36
N ARG A 113 4.56 -10.35 -4.39
CA ARG A 113 4.13 -10.31 -5.79
C ARG A 113 3.33 -11.55 -6.19
N ASP A 114 3.85 -12.73 -5.86
CA ASP A 114 3.22 -14.00 -6.24
C ASP A 114 1.87 -14.17 -5.52
N VAL A 115 1.75 -13.69 -4.28
CA VAL A 115 0.47 -13.66 -3.57
C VAL A 115 -0.53 -12.76 -4.28
N LEU A 116 -0.11 -11.53 -4.63
CA LEU A 116 -0.98 -10.54 -5.26
C LEU A 116 -1.40 -10.95 -6.68
N MET A 117 -0.58 -11.73 -7.38
CA MET A 117 -0.88 -12.27 -8.71
C MET A 117 -1.73 -13.55 -8.68
N LYS A 118 -1.83 -14.25 -7.53
CA LYS A 118 -2.55 -15.51 -7.42
C LYS A 118 -4.07 -15.28 -7.35
N ASP A 119 -4.84 -16.18 -7.97
CA ASP A 119 -6.30 -16.33 -7.79
C ASP A 119 -7.08 -15.00 -7.81
N GLU A 120 -6.76 -14.16 -8.80
CA GLU A 120 -7.37 -12.85 -9.06
C GLU A 120 -7.12 -11.74 -8.03
N MET A 121 -6.41 -11.95 -6.90
CA MET A 121 -6.35 -10.95 -5.81
C MET A 121 -6.12 -9.54 -6.34
N CYS A 122 -5.03 -9.32 -7.07
CA CYS A 122 -4.83 -8.17 -7.95
C CYS A 122 -4.43 -8.58 -9.38
N GLY A 123 -4.39 -9.87 -9.70
CA GLY A 123 -3.72 -10.43 -10.88
C GLY A 123 -4.12 -9.80 -12.22
N GLU A 124 -5.42 -9.63 -12.50
CA GLU A 124 -5.87 -9.00 -13.76
C GLU A 124 -5.47 -7.52 -13.87
N ARG A 125 -5.52 -6.79 -12.73
CA ARG A 125 -5.12 -5.37 -12.65
C ARG A 125 -3.61 -5.19 -12.71
N TRP A 126 -2.87 -6.22 -12.31
CA TRP A 126 -1.41 -6.25 -12.34
C TRP A 126 -0.89 -6.60 -13.74
N ALA A 127 -1.46 -7.64 -14.38
CA ALA A 127 -1.07 -8.10 -15.71
C ALA A 127 -1.36 -7.05 -16.80
N SER A 128 -2.43 -6.27 -16.67
CA SER A 128 -2.75 -5.16 -17.58
C SER A 128 -1.77 -3.97 -17.51
N ARG A 129 -0.88 -3.94 -16.51
CA ARG A 129 0.17 -2.91 -16.36
C ARG A 129 1.57 -3.38 -16.77
N GLU A 130 1.73 -4.64 -17.19
CA GLU A 130 2.97 -5.18 -17.75
C GLU A 130 3.08 -4.99 -19.28
N GLY A 131 2.08 -4.36 -19.91
CA GLY A 131 2.01 -4.08 -21.36
C GLY A 131 2.62 -2.74 -21.79
#